data_AF-A0AAJ1BI57-F1
#
_entry.id   AF-A0AAJ1BI57-F1
#
_cell.length_a   1.000
_cell.length_b   1.000
_cell.length_c   1.000
_cell.angle_alpha   90.00
_cell.angle_beta   90.00
_cell.angle_gamma   90.00
#
_symmetry.space_group_name_H-M   'P 1'
#
loop_
_entity.id
_entity.type
_entity.pdbx_description
1 polymer ?
#
loop_
_entity_poly.entity_id
_entity_poly.type
_entity_poly.pdbx_seq_one_letter_code
_entity_poly.pdbx_strand_id
1 'polypeptide(L)'
;MSKKGFFSWFRRDKDDAAAKQAEAERASAQQEHIAAEQAAAEQAAAEQAEQAERQAAEQAEAARAEAARLEAERVEAERIAAEQAEAARAEAARLEAERIEAERIAAEQAEATRLEAERIAAEQAEASRAEAARLEAERVEAERIAAEQAEAARAEAARLEAERIEAERIAAEQAEAARLEAERVEAERVEAERVAAEQAEAARLEAERIAAEQAETERLAAEQAAAADVEVQPEPQAKPVKEGFFARLKRGLMRTSENIGSGFIGLFRGKKIDDELFEELEEQLLIADVGVETTSKLINSLTEHASRKQLKDAEALYELLREEMQRTLEPVSVPLVPENAEGPYVILMVGVNGVGKTTTIGKLAKQYQSQGKSVMLAAGDTFRAAAVEQLQVWGQRNNIPVVAQHTGADSASVLFDALQSAKAKGVDVLICDTAGRLQNKSHLMEELKKVVRVMKKLDESAPHEVMLTLDASTGQNAISQAKLFEEAVGVTGISITKLDGTAKGGVIFAIADKFGIPIRYIGVGEQIDDLRVFNAHDFIDALFSQEKTDNP
;
A
#
# COMPACT_ATOMS: atom_id res chain seq x y z
N MET A 1 135.21 -120.69 116.99
CA MET A 1 135.19 -122.15 117.24
C MET A 1 133.83 -122.54 117.82
N SER A 2 133.42 -123.82 117.68
CA SER A 2 132.32 -124.48 118.42
C SER A 2 130.85 -124.03 118.19
N LYS A 3 130.12 -124.87 117.44
CA LYS A 3 128.78 -125.46 117.70
C LYS A 3 127.56 -124.62 118.18
N LYS A 4 126.41 -124.97 117.56
CA LYS A 4 124.98 -124.77 117.94
C LYS A 4 124.39 -123.35 117.73
N GLY A 5 123.09 -123.21 117.40
CA GLY A 5 122.11 -124.27 117.15
C GLY A 5 120.72 -123.82 116.64
N PHE A 6 120.05 -124.79 116.01
CA PHE A 6 118.70 -124.85 115.44
C PHE A 6 117.53 -124.21 116.23
N PHE A 7 116.38 -124.05 115.53
CA PHE A 7 115.03 -123.65 115.99
C PHE A 7 114.69 -122.15 116.14
N SER A 8 114.56 -121.45 114.99
CA SER A 8 113.67 -120.29 114.74
C SER A 8 113.62 -120.03 113.21
N TRP A 9 112.68 -119.29 112.59
CA TRP A 9 111.47 -118.59 113.07
C TRP A 9 110.37 -118.58 111.98
N PHE A 10 109.25 -119.27 112.19
CA PHE A 10 108.28 -119.61 111.13
C PHE A 10 107.15 -118.57 110.96
N ARG A 11 107.48 -117.30 110.66
CA ARG A 11 106.49 -116.20 110.74
C ARG A 11 106.63 -115.02 109.76
N ARG A 12 107.50 -115.05 108.73
CA ARG A 12 107.72 -113.88 107.85
C ARG A 12 107.08 -113.97 106.45
N ASP A 13 106.89 -115.18 105.90
CA ASP A 13 106.36 -115.36 104.54
C ASP A 13 104.85 -115.06 104.38
N LYS A 14 104.15 -114.65 105.45
CA LYS A 14 102.70 -114.39 105.40
C LYS A 14 102.35 -112.91 105.18
N ASP A 15 103.25 -112.00 105.52
CA ASP A 15 102.96 -110.56 105.46
C ASP A 15 103.20 -109.99 104.04
N ASP A 16 104.23 -110.46 103.32
CA ASP A 16 104.52 -110.08 101.92
C ASP A 16 103.43 -110.54 100.93
N ALA A 17 102.65 -111.56 101.28
CA ALA A 17 101.51 -112.01 100.48
C ALA A 17 100.29 -111.08 100.65
N ALA A 18 99.99 -110.67 101.90
CA ALA A 18 98.85 -109.82 102.20
C ALA A 18 98.99 -108.39 101.63
N ALA A 19 100.19 -107.82 101.68
CA ALA A 19 100.45 -106.48 101.15
C ALA A 19 100.16 -106.37 99.64
N LYS A 20 100.67 -107.33 98.85
CA LYS A 20 100.52 -107.35 97.38
C LYS A 20 99.07 -107.55 96.93
N GLN A 21 98.28 -108.33 97.68
CA GLN A 21 96.88 -108.55 97.35
C GLN A 21 96.04 -107.27 97.54
N ALA A 22 96.22 -106.56 98.66
CA ALA A 22 95.48 -105.31 98.93
C ALA A 22 95.86 -104.17 97.98
N GLU A 23 97.08 -104.15 97.45
CA GLU A 23 97.53 -103.18 96.45
C GLU A 23 96.98 -103.48 95.04
N ALA A 24 96.93 -104.76 94.66
CA ALA A 24 96.31 -105.21 93.41
C ALA A 24 94.78 -104.98 93.38
N GLU A 25 94.08 -105.29 94.47
CA GLU A 25 92.63 -105.05 94.59
C GLU A 25 92.27 -103.56 94.46
N ARG A 26 93.10 -102.66 95.03
CA ARG A 26 92.96 -101.21 94.85
C ARG A 26 93.21 -100.74 93.42
N ALA A 27 94.27 -101.26 92.78
CA ALA A 27 94.56 -100.93 91.39
C ALA A 27 93.42 -101.38 90.45
N SER A 28 92.86 -102.58 90.66
CA SER A 28 91.71 -103.10 89.90
C SER A 28 90.49 -102.20 90.07
N ALA A 29 90.08 -101.91 91.32
CA ALA A 29 88.92 -101.06 91.58
C ALA A 29 89.08 -99.63 91.04
N GLN A 30 90.32 -99.10 91.02
CA GLN A 30 90.61 -97.78 90.47
C GLN A 30 90.60 -97.78 88.93
N GLN A 31 91.04 -98.85 88.27
CA GLN A 31 90.87 -99.03 86.82
C GLN A 31 89.38 -99.23 86.45
N GLU A 32 88.63 -100.01 87.22
CA GLU A 32 87.19 -100.22 87.02
C GLU A 32 86.40 -98.92 87.18
N HIS A 33 86.71 -98.08 88.17
CA HIS A 33 86.09 -96.77 88.31
C HIS A 33 86.39 -95.87 87.11
N ILE A 34 87.65 -95.78 86.68
CA ILE A 34 88.04 -94.96 85.52
C ILE A 34 87.36 -95.47 84.25
N ALA A 35 87.27 -96.79 84.04
CA ALA A 35 86.59 -97.38 82.89
C ALA A 35 85.08 -97.14 82.91
N ALA A 36 84.43 -97.22 84.08
CA ALA A 36 83.01 -96.92 84.23
C ALA A 36 82.70 -95.43 84.03
N GLU A 37 83.56 -94.54 84.53
CA GLU A 37 83.46 -93.09 84.38
C GLU A 37 83.70 -92.66 82.92
N GLN A 38 84.65 -93.31 82.22
CA GLN A 38 84.85 -93.16 80.78
C GLN A 38 83.65 -93.67 79.98
N ALA A 39 83.13 -94.86 80.27
CA ALA A 39 81.95 -95.40 79.58
C ALA A 39 80.69 -94.55 79.80
N ALA A 40 80.49 -94.00 81.00
CA ALA A 40 79.41 -93.06 81.31
C ALA A 40 79.59 -91.73 80.57
N ALA A 41 80.82 -91.23 80.43
CA ALA A 41 81.12 -90.03 79.65
C ALA A 41 80.92 -90.25 78.14
N GLU A 42 81.28 -91.42 77.61
CA GLU A 42 81.02 -91.81 76.21
C GLU A 42 79.51 -91.95 75.95
N GLN A 43 78.75 -92.55 76.87
CA GLN A 43 77.29 -92.63 76.77
C GLN A 43 76.64 -91.24 76.81
N ALA A 44 77.03 -90.39 77.76
CA ALA A 44 76.51 -89.01 77.84
C ALA A 44 76.88 -88.18 76.60
N ALA A 45 78.08 -88.37 76.04
CA ALA A 45 78.50 -87.71 74.79
C ALA A 45 77.70 -88.23 73.58
N ALA A 46 77.40 -89.54 73.52
CA ALA A 46 76.57 -90.12 72.47
C ALA A 46 75.11 -89.65 72.56
N GLU A 47 74.52 -89.60 73.76
CA GLU A 47 73.17 -89.05 73.96
C GLU A 47 73.11 -87.55 73.64
N GLN A 48 74.14 -86.77 73.98
CA GLN A 48 74.22 -85.35 73.59
C GLN A 48 74.38 -85.17 72.08
N ALA A 49 75.17 -86.03 71.42
CA ALA A 49 75.30 -86.01 69.97
C ALA A 49 73.98 -86.35 69.27
N GLU A 50 73.27 -87.38 69.72
CA GLU A 50 71.96 -87.75 69.17
C GLU A 50 70.90 -86.66 69.43
N GLN A 51 70.89 -86.05 70.62
CA GLN A 51 70.00 -84.92 70.91
C GLN A 51 70.32 -83.70 70.03
N ALA A 52 71.60 -83.39 69.80
CA ALA A 52 72.01 -82.31 68.91
C ALA A 52 71.66 -82.60 67.44
N GLU A 53 71.80 -83.85 66.97
CA GLU A 53 71.41 -84.26 65.62
C GLU A 53 69.89 -84.18 65.43
N ARG A 54 69.10 -84.64 66.41
CA ARG A 54 67.63 -84.50 66.40
C ARG A 54 67.20 -83.02 66.40
N GLN A 55 67.79 -82.18 67.24
CA GLN A 55 67.49 -80.73 67.24
C GLN A 55 67.90 -80.04 65.93
N ALA A 56 69.03 -80.43 65.33
CA ALA A 56 69.46 -79.93 64.03
C ALA A 56 68.51 -80.38 62.90
N ALA A 57 67.98 -81.61 62.96
CA ALA A 57 66.99 -82.11 62.03
C ALA A 57 65.64 -81.36 62.17
N GLU A 58 65.14 -81.18 63.39
CA GLU A 58 63.92 -80.41 63.68
C GLU A 58 64.05 -78.95 63.22
N GLN A 59 65.19 -78.29 63.48
CA GLN A 59 65.45 -76.93 63.00
C GLN A 59 65.55 -76.87 61.46
N ALA A 60 66.17 -77.86 60.82
CA ALA A 60 66.24 -77.94 59.37
C ALA A 60 64.86 -78.20 58.72
N GLU A 61 63.99 -78.98 59.36
CA GLU A 61 62.61 -79.19 58.90
C GLU A 61 61.76 -77.93 59.09
N ALA A 62 61.85 -77.27 60.25
CA ALA A 62 61.17 -76.00 60.51
C ALA A 62 61.59 -74.91 59.51
N ALA A 63 62.90 -74.75 59.25
CA ALA A 63 63.41 -73.79 58.28
C ALA A 63 62.96 -74.10 56.83
N ARG A 64 62.83 -75.38 56.46
CA ARG A 64 62.26 -75.80 55.16
C ARG A 64 60.78 -75.48 55.07
N ALA A 65 60.01 -75.71 56.14
CA ALA A 65 58.58 -75.41 56.19
C ALA A 65 58.31 -73.89 56.14
N GLU A 66 59.15 -73.07 56.81
CA GLU A 66 59.09 -71.61 56.74
C GLU A 66 59.46 -71.10 55.34
N ALA A 67 60.56 -71.58 54.75
CA ALA A 67 60.96 -71.24 53.39
C ALA A 67 59.87 -71.59 52.34
N ALA A 68 59.25 -72.77 52.46
CA ALA A 68 58.16 -73.19 51.59
C ALA A 68 56.89 -72.32 51.74
N ARG A 69 56.60 -71.82 52.95
CA ARG A 69 55.50 -70.86 53.18
C ARG A 69 55.78 -69.51 52.55
N LEU A 70 56.99 -68.97 52.76
CA LEU A 70 57.40 -67.68 52.18
C LEU A 70 57.47 -67.74 50.65
N GLU A 71 57.85 -68.89 50.07
CA GLU A 71 57.79 -69.11 48.62
C GLU A 71 56.35 -69.18 48.10
N ALA A 72 55.44 -69.88 48.80
CA ALA A 72 54.02 -69.92 48.43
C ALA A 72 53.36 -68.53 48.53
N GLU A 73 53.63 -67.77 49.60
CA GLU A 73 53.14 -66.40 49.79
C GLU A 73 53.67 -65.45 48.70
N ARG A 74 54.96 -65.58 48.32
CA ARG A 74 55.54 -64.82 47.20
C ARG A 74 54.85 -65.14 45.88
N VAL A 75 54.59 -66.42 45.59
CA VAL A 75 53.91 -66.85 44.36
C VAL A 75 52.46 -66.40 44.31
N GLU A 76 51.74 -66.41 45.44
CA GLU A 76 50.38 -65.87 45.51
C GLU A 76 50.36 -64.34 45.35
N ALA A 77 51.27 -63.62 45.99
CA ALA A 77 51.42 -62.17 45.81
C ALA A 77 51.76 -61.80 44.36
N GLU A 78 52.64 -62.57 43.70
CA GLU A 78 53.00 -62.38 42.29
C GLU A 78 51.82 -62.67 41.35
N ARG A 79 51.02 -63.72 41.63
CA ARG A 79 49.76 -64.01 40.90
C ARG A 79 48.76 -62.85 41.04
N ILE A 80 48.52 -62.38 42.26
CA ILE A 80 47.56 -61.29 42.52
C ILE A 80 48.03 -59.98 41.86
N ALA A 81 49.34 -59.69 41.91
CA ALA A 81 49.91 -58.53 41.22
C ALA A 81 49.77 -58.63 39.68
N ALA A 82 49.93 -59.83 39.11
CA ALA A 82 49.71 -60.07 37.69
C ALA A 82 48.23 -59.89 37.29
N GLU A 83 47.30 -60.46 38.06
CA GLU A 83 45.85 -60.32 37.84
C GLU A 83 45.39 -58.85 37.95
N GLN A 84 45.91 -58.09 38.93
CA GLN A 84 45.65 -56.66 39.05
C GLN A 84 46.26 -55.84 37.90
N ALA A 85 47.46 -56.18 37.44
CA ALA A 85 48.11 -55.52 36.31
C ALA A 85 47.39 -55.82 34.98
N GLU A 86 46.81 -57.01 34.81
CA GLU A 86 45.99 -57.34 33.65
C GLU A 86 44.64 -56.61 33.69
N ALA A 87 43.96 -56.59 34.83
CA ALA A 87 42.72 -55.82 35.02
C ALA A 87 42.91 -54.32 34.74
N ALA A 88 43.97 -53.70 35.27
CA ALA A 88 44.27 -52.29 35.04
C ALA A 88 44.59 -51.98 33.56
N ARG A 89 45.24 -52.92 32.83
CA ARG A 89 45.46 -52.80 31.38
C ARG A 89 44.16 -52.92 30.59
N ALA A 90 43.27 -53.84 30.97
CA ALA A 90 41.96 -54.01 30.34
C ALA A 90 41.04 -52.79 30.57
N GLU A 91 41.08 -52.19 31.76
CA GLU A 91 40.36 -50.95 32.07
C GLU A 91 40.91 -49.75 31.27
N ALA A 92 42.24 -49.57 31.25
CA ALA A 92 42.88 -48.52 30.45
C ALA A 92 42.57 -48.64 28.95
N ALA A 93 42.59 -49.86 28.40
CA ALA A 93 42.25 -50.12 27.01
C ALA A 93 40.77 -49.83 26.69
N ARG A 94 39.84 -50.07 27.63
CA ARG A 94 38.43 -49.68 27.48
C ARG A 94 38.25 -48.16 27.48
N LEU A 95 38.85 -47.47 28.44
CA LEU A 95 38.77 -46.00 28.54
C LEU A 95 39.41 -45.31 27.32
N GLU A 96 40.46 -45.88 26.75
CA GLU A 96 41.05 -45.40 25.49
C GLU A 96 40.13 -45.64 24.29
N ALA A 97 39.48 -46.81 24.18
CA ALA A 97 38.51 -47.09 23.13
C ALA A 97 37.26 -46.17 23.22
N GLU A 98 36.71 -45.99 24.43
CA GLU A 98 35.59 -45.08 24.69
C GLU A 98 35.95 -43.62 24.34
N ARG A 99 37.17 -43.17 24.66
CA ARG A 99 37.67 -41.83 24.27
C ARG A 99 37.74 -41.68 22.74
N ILE A 100 38.27 -42.69 22.04
CA ILE A 100 38.40 -42.67 20.58
C ILE A 100 37.02 -42.67 19.90
N GLU A 101 36.04 -43.43 20.40
CA GLU A 101 34.69 -43.40 19.87
C GLU A 101 33.98 -42.06 20.16
N ALA A 102 34.13 -41.49 21.36
CA ALA A 102 33.59 -40.17 21.68
C ALA A 102 34.20 -39.07 20.77
N GLU A 103 35.50 -39.12 20.51
CA GLU A 103 36.20 -38.20 19.60
C GLU A 103 35.73 -38.37 18.14
N ARG A 104 35.51 -39.61 17.68
CA ARG A 104 34.93 -39.91 16.35
C ARG A 104 33.52 -39.33 16.21
N ILE A 105 32.66 -39.53 17.20
CA ILE A 105 31.27 -39.04 17.19
C ILE A 105 31.24 -37.50 17.23
N ALA A 106 32.11 -36.88 18.02
CA ALA A 106 32.24 -35.42 18.06
C ALA A 106 32.71 -34.85 16.71
N ALA A 107 33.63 -35.54 16.02
CA ALA A 107 34.07 -35.15 14.68
C ALA A 107 32.95 -35.27 13.63
N GLU A 108 32.19 -36.37 13.62
CA GLU A 108 31.01 -36.54 12.74
C GLU A 108 29.96 -35.44 12.97
N GLN A 109 29.68 -35.08 14.22
CA GLN A 109 28.73 -34.01 14.56
C GLN A 109 29.25 -32.61 14.15
N ALA A 110 30.55 -32.35 14.31
CA ALA A 110 31.18 -31.11 13.86
C ALA A 110 31.20 -30.98 12.33
N GLU A 111 31.37 -32.08 11.60
CA GLU A 111 31.29 -32.09 10.14
C GLU A 111 29.84 -31.92 9.64
N ALA A 112 28.87 -32.63 10.23
CA ALA A 112 27.47 -32.51 9.87
C ALA A 112 26.92 -31.08 10.08
N THR A 113 27.22 -30.46 11.23
CA THR A 113 26.81 -29.07 11.51
C THR A 113 27.49 -28.05 10.60
N ARG A 114 28.77 -28.27 10.22
CA ARG A 114 29.46 -27.44 9.22
C ARG A 114 28.79 -27.53 7.85
N LEU A 115 28.45 -28.73 7.39
CA LEU A 115 27.79 -28.96 6.10
C LEU A 115 26.36 -28.39 6.08
N GLU A 116 25.61 -28.46 7.18
CA GLU A 116 24.29 -27.83 7.29
C GLU A 116 24.39 -26.29 7.25
N ALA A 117 25.35 -25.71 7.97
CA ALA A 117 25.60 -24.26 7.93
C ALA A 117 26.01 -23.78 6.52
N GLU A 118 26.86 -24.54 5.83
CA GLU A 118 27.26 -24.26 4.44
C GLU A 118 26.09 -24.36 3.47
N ARG A 119 25.21 -25.37 3.63
CA ARG A 119 23.98 -25.53 2.86
C ARG A 119 23.03 -24.33 3.03
N ILE A 120 22.81 -23.90 4.28
CA ILE A 120 21.95 -22.75 4.59
C ILE A 120 22.54 -21.44 4.04
N ALA A 121 23.87 -21.25 4.14
CA ALA A 121 24.54 -20.09 3.58
C ALA A 121 24.45 -20.04 2.04
N ALA A 122 24.56 -21.19 1.36
CA ALA A 122 24.36 -21.30 -0.08
C ALA A 122 22.91 -20.97 -0.50
N GLU A 123 21.92 -21.53 0.21
CA GLU A 123 20.49 -21.31 -0.03
C GLU A 123 20.11 -19.82 0.15
N GLN A 124 20.63 -19.17 1.20
CA GLN A 124 20.45 -17.72 1.43
C GLN A 124 21.15 -16.86 0.37
N ALA A 125 22.34 -17.26 -0.09
CA ALA A 125 23.07 -16.55 -1.14
C ALA A 125 22.38 -16.67 -2.51
N GLU A 126 21.75 -17.81 -2.82
CA GLU A 126 20.96 -18.00 -4.03
C GLU A 126 19.67 -17.17 -3.99
N ALA A 127 18.93 -17.22 -2.88
CA ALA A 127 17.73 -16.39 -2.69
C ALA A 127 18.03 -14.89 -2.83
N SER A 128 19.12 -14.41 -2.21
CA SER A 128 19.55 -13.00 -2.31
C SER A 128 19.90 -12.58 -3.75
N ARG A 129 20.49 -13.49 -4.55
CA ARG A 129 20.80 -13.24 -5.96
C ARG A 129 19.53 -13.22 -6.82
N ALA A 130 18.57 -14.11 -6.55
CA ALA A 130 17.29 -14.14 -7.25
C ALA A 130 16.46 -12.88 -6.98
N GLU A 131 16.44 -12.38 -5.75
CA GLU A 131 15.81 -11.11 -5.40
C GLU A 131 16.49 -9.92 -6.08
N ALA A 132 17.82 -9.83 -6.05
CA ALA A 132 18.57 -8.78 -6.73
C ALA A 132 18.33 -8.77 -8.26
N ALA A 133 18.33 -9.94 -8.90
CA ALA A 133 18.05 -10.08 -10.33
C ALA A 133 16.61 -9.67 -10.69
N ARG A 134 15.64 -9.99 -9.83
CA ARG A 134 14.25 -9.55 -9.99
C ARG A 134 14.11 -8.03 -9.89
N LEU A 135 14.72 -7.42 -8.88
CA LEU A 135 14.69 -5.96 -8.70
C LEU A 135 15.38 -5.22 -9.85
N GLU A 136 16.44 -5.79 -10.43
CA GLU A 136 17.09 -5.23 -11.62
C GLU A 136 16.21 -5.36 -12.88
N ALA A 137 15.54 -6.49 -13.08
CA ALA A 137 14.58 -6.67 -14.17
C ALA A 137 13.38 -5.69 -14.06
N GLU A 138 12.83 -5.53 -12.86
CA GLU A 138 11.73 -4.59 -12.57
C GLU A 138 12.15 -3.14 -12.84
N ARG A 139 13.40 -2.76 -12.46
CA ARG A 139 13.98 -1.44 -12.77
C ARG A 139 14.10 -1.21 -14.27
N VAL A 140 14.60 -2.19 -15.03
CA VAL A 140 14.78 -2.10 -16.49
C VAL A 140 13.43 -2.01 -17.22
N GLU A 141 12.41 -2.74 -16.78
CA GLU A 141 11.06 -2.61 -17.35
C GLU A 141 10.42 -1.24 -17.01
N ALA A 142 10.58 -0.75 -15.77
CA ALA A 142 10.10 0.58 -15.39
C ALA A 142 10.79 1.70 -16.22
N GLU A 143 12.10 1.58 -16.47
CA GLU A 143 12.86 2.52 -17.30
C GLU A 143 12.40 2.47 -18.78
N ARG A 144 12.15 1.28 -19.32
CA ARG A 144 11.58 1.08 -20.66
C ARG A 144 10.21 1.75 -20.81
N ILE A 145 9.32 1.54 -19.83
CA ILE A 145 7.96 2.12 -19.83
C ILE A 145 8.03 3.65 -19.68
N ALA A 146 8.94 4.17 -18.85
CA ALA A 146 9.14 5.61 -18.70
C ALA A 146 9.66 6.27 -20.00
N ALA A 147 10.56 5.61 -20.73
CA ALA A 147 11.03 6.08 -22.03
C ALA A 147 9.90 6.10 -23.08
N GLU A 148 9.12 5.03 -23.17
CA GLU A 148 7.97 4.89 -24.08
C GLU A 148 6.91 5.98 -23.82
N GLN A 149 6.59 6.25 -22.55
CA GLN A 149 5.69 7.35 -22.16
C GLN A 149 6.27 8.74 -22.45
N ALA A 150 7.57 8.93 -22.28
CA ALA A 150 8.24 10.20 -22.59
C ALA A 150 8.28 10.49 -24.10
N GLU A 151 8.37 9.46 -24.95
CA GLU A 151 8.25 9.60 -26.40
C GLU A 151 6.80 9.92 -26.83
N ALA A 152 5.81 9.19 -26.30
CA ALA A 152 4.39 9.45 -26.56
C ALA A 152 3.98 10.89 -26.18
N ALA A 153 4.38 11.37 -25.00
CA ALA A 153 4.09 12.73 -24.54
C ALA A 153 4.74 13.82 -25.42
N ARG A 154 5.93 13.56 -26.01
CA ARG A 154 6.56 14.47 -26.98
C ARG A 154 5.80 14.49 -28.30
N ALA A 155 5.32 13.33 -28.78
CA ALA A 155 4.54 13.24 -30.00
C ALA A 155 3.16 13.95 -29.86
N GLU A 156 2.52 13.83 -28.70
CA GLU A 156 1.28 14.56 -28.37
C GLU A 156 1.52 16.08 -28.31
N ALA A 157 2.55 16.53 -27.59
CA ALA A 157 2.90 17.94 -27.52
C ALA A 157 3.19 18.56 -28.89
N ALA A 158 3.91 17.83 -29.77
CA ALA A 158 4.20 18.27 -31.13
C ALA A 158 2.93 18.36 -32.00
N ARG A 159 1.95 17.47 -31.80
CA ARG A 159 0.63 17.56 -32.48
C ARG A 159 -0.15 18.78 -32.03
N LEU A 160 -0.26 19.02 -30.72
CA LEU A 160 -0.98 20.17 -30.17
C LEU A 160 -0.34 21.51 -30.57
N GLU A 161 0.99 21.56 -30.70
CA GLU A 161 1.68 22.75 -31.24
C GLU A 161 1.39 22.96 -32.73
N ALA A 162 1.38 21.90 -33.55
CA ALA A 162 1.03 22.00 -34.97
C ALA A 162 -0.45 22.42 -35.17
N GLU A 163 -1.37 21.87 -34.37
CA GLU A 163 -2.78 22.24 -34.37
C GLU A 163 -2.99 23.70 -33.96
N ARG A 164 -2.28 24.18 -32.93
CA ARG A 164 -2.29 25.60 -32.52
C ARG A 164 -1.82 26.52 -33.65
N ILE A 165 -0.73 26.16 -34.34
CA ILE A 165 -0.17 26.94 -35.45
C ILE A 165 -1.14 27.02 -36.63
N GLU A 166 -1.81 25.91 -36.98
CA GLU A 166 -2.80 25.90 -38.05
C GLU A 166 -4.08 26.66 -37.67
N ALA A 167 -4.53 26.57 -36.42
CA ALA A 167 -5.65 27.36 -35.92
C ALA A 167 -5.33 28.88 -35.92
N GLU A 168 -4.11 29.27 -35.54
CA GLU A 168 -3.63 30.65 -35.61
C GLU A 168 -3.54 31.15 -37.06
N ARG A 169 -3.09 30.29 -37.99
CA ARG A 169 -3.06 30.57 -39.44
C ARG A 169 -4.48 30.81 -40.00
N ILE A 170 -5.43 29.94 -39.68
CA ILE A 170 -6.83 30.06 -40.12
C ILE A 170 -7.50 31.30 -39.52
N ALA A 171 -7.24 31.61 -38.25
CA ALA A 171 -7.77 32.82 -37.61
C ALA A 171 -7.22 34.11 -38.25
N ALA A 172 -5.94 34.14 -38.63
CA ALA A 172 -5.35 35.25 -39.36
C ALA A 172 -5.97 35.42 -40.77
N GLU A 173 -6.14 34.32 -41.51
CA GLU A 173 -6.76 34.31 -42.84
C GLU A 173 -8.22 34.81 -42.80
N GLN A 174 -8.99 34.39 -41.78
CA GLN A 174 -10.36 34.90 -41.54
C GLN A 174 -10.38 36.37 -41.15
N ALA A 175 -9.44 36.84 -40.33
CA ALA A 175 -9.35 38.25 -39.93
C ALA A 175 -8.96 39.17 -41.10
N GLU A 176 -8.12 38.71 -42.03
CA GLU A 176 -7.80 39.45 -43.25
C GLU A 176 -9.01 39.52 -44.21
N ALA A 177 -9.69 38.39 -44.43
CA ALA A 177 -10.92 38.35 -45.23
C ALA A 177 -12.02 39.29 -44.67
N ALA A 178 -12.24 39.29 -43.35
CA ALA A 178 -13.20 40.17 -42.69
C ALA A 178 -12.84 41.67 -42.83
N ARG A 179 -11.54 42.02 -42.84
CA ARG A 179 -11.11 43.40 -43.10
C ARG A 179 -11.37 43.82 -44.55
N LEU A 180 -11.08 42.97 -45.52
CA LEU A 180 -11.32 43.25 -46.94
C LEU A 180 -12.82 43.40 -47.25
N GLU A 181 -13.68 42.62 -46.60
CA GLU A 181 -15.13 42.77 -46.72
C GLU A 181 -15.64 44.07 -46.06
N ALA A 182 -15.13 44.44 -44.88
CA ALA A 182 -15.47 45.71 -44.25
C ALA A 182 -15.03 46.92 -45.09
N GLU A 183 -13.84 46.88 -45.70
CA GLU A 183 -13.33 47.91 -46.61
C GLU A 183 -14.19 48.03 -47.88
N ARG A 184 -14.64 46.89 -48.45
CA ARG A 184 -15.58 46.87 -49.58
C ARG A 184 -16.92 47.51 -49.23
N VAL A 185 -17.51 47.15 -48.08
CA VAL A 185 -18.80 47.70 -47.62
C VAL A 185 -18.69 49.21 -47.32
N GLU A 186 -17.55 49.68 -46.79
CA GLU A 186 -17.32 51.11 -46.60
C GLU A 186 -17.17 51.86 -47.93
N ALA A 187 -16.47 51.29 -48.91
CA ALA A 187 -16.37 51.88 -50.25
C ALA A 187 -17.74 51.93 -50.97
N GLU A 188 -18.52 50.85 -50.92
CA GLU A 188 -19.89 50.79 -51.45
C GLU A 188 -20.80 51.84 -50.78
N ARG A 189 -20.67 52.03 -49.45
CA ARG A 189 -21.41 53.07 -48.71
C ARG A 189 -21.04 54.49 -49.15
N VAL A 190 -19.75 54.77 -49.33
CA VAL A 190 -19.25 56.09 -49.75
C VAL A 190 -19.66 56.40 -51.20
N GLU A 191 -19.66 55.41 -52.11
CA GLU A 191 -20.20 55.60 -53.46
C GLU A 191 -21.72 55.80 -53.44
N ALA A 192 -22.47 55.03 -52.64
CA ALA A 192 -23.91 55.24 -52.49
C ALA A 192 -24.25 56.63 -51.94
N GLU A 193 -23.50 57.13 -50.96
CA GLU A 193 -23.63 58.48 -50.41
C GLU A 193 -23.29 59.56 -51.46
N ARG A 194 -22.23 59.36 -52.25
CA ARG A 194 -21.86 60.23 -53.38
C ARG A 194 -22.99 60.31 -54.43
N VAL A 195 -23.54 59.16 -54.83
CA VAL A 195 -24.64 59.09 -55.81
C VAL A 195 -25.93 59.69 -55.24
N ALA A 196 -26.23 59.48 -53.96
CA ALA A 196 -27.37 60.11 -53.30
C ALA A 196 -27.22 61.64 -53.22
N ALA A 197 -26.01 62.16 -52.96
CA ALA A 197 -25.73 63.59 -52.99
C ALA A 197 -25.86 64.19 -54.40
N GLU A 198 -25.33 63.50 -55.42
CA GLU A 198 -25.44 63.89 -56.83
C GLU A 198 -26.91 63.90 -57.30
N GLN A 199 -27.71 62.91 -56.88
CA GLN A 199 -29.16 62.88 -57.10
C GLN A 199 -29.90 63.96 -56.32
N ALA A 200 -29.50 64.28 -55.09
CA ALA A 200 -30.11 65.35 -54.29
C ALA A 200 -29.78 66.76 -54.83
N GLU A 201 -28.61 66.96 -55.42
CA GLU A 201 -28.25 68.19 -56.13
C GLU A 201 -29.02 68.31 -57.45
N ALA A 202 -29.11 67.24 -58.24
CA ALA A 202 -29.93 67.22 -59.45
C ALA A 202 -31.41 67.45 -59.14
N ALA A 203 -31.95 66.81 -58.10
CA ALA A 203 -33.31 67.01 -57.63
C ALA A 203 -33.52 68.42 -57.05
N ARG A 204 -32.50 69.05 -56.44
CA ARG A 204 -32.55 70.46 -56.04
C ARG A 204 -32.60 71.39 -57.24
N LEU A 205 -31.79 71.18 -58.27
CA LEU A 205 -31.79 72.00 -59.48
C LEU A 205 -33.08 71.82 -60.30
N GLU A 206 -33.64 70.60 -60.35
CA GLU A 206 -34.95 70.35 -60.92
C GLU A 206 -36.08 70.95 -60.07
N ALA A 207 -35.99 70.88 -58.74
CA ALA A 207 -36.91 71.55 -57.83
C ALA A 207 -36.77 73.08 -57.86
N GLU A 208 -35.60 73.64 -58.16
CA GLU A 208 -35.39 75.08 -58.34
C GLU A 208 -35.93 75.55 -59.70
N ARG A 209 -35.76 74.74 -60.76
CA ARG A 209 -36.43 74.96 -62.06
C ARG A 209 -37.95 74.90 -61.91
N ILE A 210 -38.46 73.88 -61.23
CA ILE A 210 -39.89 73.72 -60.93
C ILE A 210 -40.36 74.83 -59.99
N ALA A 211 -39.55 75.29 -59.02
CA ALA A 211 -39.88 76.43 -58.16
C ALA A 211 -39.81 77.77 -58.90
N ALA A 212 -39.05 77.90 -60.00
CA ALA A 212 -39.08 79.07 -60.86
C ALA A 212 -40.33 79.08 -61.77
N GLU A 213 -40.68 77.93 -62.34
CA GLU A 213 -41.91 77.70 -63.12
C GLU A 213 -43.17 77.79 -62.23
N GLN A 214 -43.06 77.34 -60.97
CA GLN A 214 -44.04 77.54 -59.91
C GLN A 214 -44.04 78.98 -59.40
N ALA A 215 -42.92 79.71 -59.31
CA ALA A 215 -42.94 81.13 -58.96
C ALA A 215 -43.53 81.99 -60.10
N GLU A 216 -43.43 81.55 -61.36
CA GLU A 216 -44.13 82.16 -62.49
C GLU A 216 -45.64 81.85 -62.47
N THR A 217 -46.04 80.61 -62.12
CA THR A 217 -47.46 80.25 -61.96
C THR A 217 -48.06 80.67 -60.61
N GLU A 218 -47.29 80.94 -59.56
CA GLU A 218 -47.68 81.55 -58.29
C GLU A 218 -47.73 83.08 -58.42
N ARG A 219 -46.92 83.70 -59.29
CA ARG A 219 -47.23 85.05 -59.78
C ARG A 219 -48.58 85.14 -60.48
N LEU A 220 -49.16 84.00 -60.88
CA LEU A 220 -50.51 83.88 -61.46
C LEU A 220 -51.53 83.24 -60.50
N ALA A 221 -51.13 82.70 -59.35
CA ALA A 221 -51.98 81.89 -58.45
C ALA A 221 -51.89 82.23 -56.95
N ALA A 222 -50.90 82.99 -56.49
CA ALA A 222 -50.77 83.49 -55.12
C ALA A 222 -51.76 84.63 -54.78
N GLU A 223 -52.98 84.53 -55.34
CA GLU A 223 -54.18 85.21 -54.84
C GLU A 223 -54.83 84.40 -53.68
N GLN A 224 -54.18 83.33 -53.18
CA GLN A 224 -54.67 82.54 -52.04
C GLN A 224 -53.56 81.90 -51.15
N ALA A 225 -53.96 81.68 -49.89
CA ALA A 225 -53.25 81.22 -48.68
C ALA A 225 -52.74 79.75 -48.67
N ALA A 226 -52.12 79.17 -47.61
CA ALA A 226 -51.18 79.60 -46.54
C ALA A 226 -50.96 78.42 -45.52
N ALA A 227 -49.81 78.36 -44.82
CA ALA A 227 -49.47 77.39 -43.72
C ALA A 227 -49.36 75.89 -44.15
N ALA A 228 -48.86 74.87 -43.41
CA ALA A 228 -48.12 74.65 -42.13
C ALA A 228 -47.79 73.12 -42.00
N ASP A 229 -46.97 72.52 -41.10
CA ASP A 229 -45.80 72.85 -40.24
C ASP A 229 -45.37 71.58 -39.41
N VAL A 230 -44.32 71.63 -38.56
CA VAL A 230 -44.00 70.74 -37.38
C VAL A 230 -43.07 69.48 -37.52
N GLU A 231 -42.33 69.17 -36.44
CA GLU A 231 -41.30 68.12 -36.20
C GLU A 231 -41.77 66.88 -35.36
N VAL A 232 -40.94 65.82 -35.20
CA VAL A 232 -41.05 64.77 -34.13
C VAL A 232 -39.65 64.24 -33.66
N GLN A 233 -39.55 63.71 -32.42
CA GLN A 233 -38.33 63.19 -31.74
C GLN A 233 -38.40 61.65 -31.42
N PRO A 234 -37.28 60.96 -31.02
CA PRO A 234 -37.25 59.50 -30.73
C PRO A 234 -37.11 59.09 -29.24
N GLU A 235 -37.26 57.78 -28.94
CA GLU A 235 -37.26 57.13 -27.61
C GLU A 235 -35.98 56.30 -27.23
N PRO A 236 -35.77 55.95 -25.93
CA PRO A 236 -34.63 55.13 -25.44
C PRO A 236 -34.95 53.66 -25.03
N GLN A 237 -33.90 52.85 -24.81
CA GLN A 237 -33.96 51.37 -24.58
C GLN A 237 -33.85 50.92 -23.09
N ALA A 238 -34.10 49.62 -22.82
CA ALA A 238 -34.21 48.99 -21.49
C ALA A 238 -33.13 47.92 -21.17
N LYS A 239 -33.20 47.28 -19.99
CA LYS A 239 -32.19 46.33 -19.41
C LYS A 239 -32.77 44.93 -19.09
N PRO A 240 -31.94 43.86 -19.04
CA PRO A 240 -32.39 42.47 -18.90
C PRO A 240 -32.72 41.99 -17.47
N VAL A 241 -33.33 40.81 -17.37
CA VAL A 241 -33.96 40.20 -16.17
C VAL A 241 -33.17 38.97 -15.67
N LYS A 242 -33.34 38.59 -14.39
CA LYS A 242 -32.75 37.38 -13.78
C LYS A 242 -33.56 36.12 -14.07
N GLU A 243 -32.88 35.00 -14.35
CA GLU A 243 -33.48 33.72 -14.74
C GLU A 243 -33.69 32.74 -13.56
N GLY A 244 -34.58 31.77 -13.77
CA GLY A 244 -34.96 30.76 -12.77
C GLY A 244 -33.96 29.62 -12.55
N PHE A 245 -34.18 28.83 -11.49
CA PHE A 245 -33.29 27.72 -11.12
C PHE A 245 -33.27 26.58 -12.14
N PHE A 246 -34.41 26.12 -12.65
CA PHE A 246 -34.47 25.03 -13.63
C PHE A 246 -33.82 25.41 -14.97
N ALA A 247 -34.07 26.63 -15.47
CA ALA A 247 -33.48 27.14 -16.71
C ALA A 247 -31.93 27.10 -16.71
N ARG A 248 -31.30 27.41 -15.57
CA ARG A 248 -29.85 27.29 -15.40
C ARG A 248 -29.35 25.83 -15.44
N LEU A 249 -30.10 24.85 -14.93
CA LEU A 249 -29.75 23.43 -15.06
C LEU A 249 -29.87 22.97 -16.50
N LYS A 250 -31.00 23.30 -17.17
CA LYS A 250 -31.20 22.98 -18.58
C LYS A 250 -30.07 23.52 -19.47
N ARG A 251 -29.71 24.79 -19.31
CA ARG A 251 -28.55 25.40 -20.01
C ARG A 251 -27.26 24.62 -19.76
N GLY A 252 -27.00 24.28 -18.51
CA GLY A 252 -25.82 23.50 -18.10
C GLY A 252 -25.85 22.01 -18.48
N LEU A 253 -26.88 21.55 -19.21
CA LEU A 253 -26.96 20.22 -19.82
C LEU A 253 -27.18 20.27 -21.34
N MET A 254 -27.32 21.46 -21.94
CA MET A 254 -27.80 21.67 -23.31
C MET A 254 -27.09 20.78 -24.35
N ARG A 255 -25.74 20.77 -24.31
CA ARG A 255 -24.88 19.95 -25.17
C ARG A 255 -25.07 18.44 -24.98
N THR A 256 -25.41 17.99 -23.78
CA THR A 256 -25.68 16.57 -23.51
C THR A 256 -27.14 16.21 -23.85
N SER A 257 -28.10 17.12 -23.69
CA SER A 257 -29.47 16.90 -24.19
C SER A 257 -29.54 16.84 -25.72
N GLU A 258 -28.69 17.58 -26.44
CA GLU A 258 -28.56 17.50 -27.90
C GLU A 258 -28.25 16.07 -28.38
N ASN A 259 -27.38 15.32 -27.68
CA ASN A 259 -27.06 13.93 -28.00
C ASN A 259 -27.99 12.89 -27.35
N ILE A 260 -28.53 13.18 -26.17
CA ILE A 260 -29.44 12.28 -25.43
C ILE A 260 -30.88 12.78 -25.60
N GLY A 261 -31.42 13.52 -24.62
CA GLY A 261 -32.86 13.69 -24.46
C GLY A 261 -33.58 14.39 -25.61
N SER A 262 -33.08 15.48 -26.18
CA SER A 262 -33.68 16.08 -27.38
C SER A 262 -33.25 15.41 -28.69
N GLY A 263 -32.03 14.85 -28.74
CA GLY A 263 -31.54 14.10 -29.91
C GLY A 263 -32.41 12.88 -30.24
N PHE A 264 -32.77 12.10 -29.22
CA PHE A 264 -33.62 10.92 -29.39
C PHE A 264 -35.03 11.24 -29.91
N ILE A 265 -35.57 12.45 -29.71
CA ILE A 265 -36.85 12.84 -30.31
C ILE A 265 -36.75 12.82 -31.84
N GLY A 266 -35.61 13.24 -32.40
CA GLY A 266 -35.35 13.14 -33.84
C GLY A 266 -35.25 11.70 -34.33
N LEU A 267 -34.60 10.83 -33.54
CA LEU A 267 -34.45 9.40 -33.82
C LEU A 267 -35.80 8.67 -33.89
N PHE A 268 -36.66 8.89 -32.88
CA PHE A 268 -37.94 8.19 -32.77
C PHE A 268 -39.04 8.69 -33.72
N ARG A 269 -38.92 9.92 -34.27
CA ARG A 269 -40.02 10.57 -34.99
C ARG A 269 -40.42 9.87 -36.30
N GLY A 270 -41.48 9.06 -36.22
CA GLY A 270 -42.09 8.39 -37.37
C GLY A 270 -41.39 7.08 -37.78
N LYS A 271 -40.40 6.62 -37.02
CA LYS A 271 -39.85 5.27 -37.15
C LYS A 271 -40.78 4.23 -36.50
N LYS A 272 -40.60 2.96 -36.86
CA LYS A 272 -41.24 1.84 -36.16
C LYS A 272 -40.31 1.33 -35.07
N ILE A 273 -40.87 0.56 -34.14
CA ILE A 273 -40.05 -0.21 -33.19
C ILE A 273 -39.67 -1.52 -33.89
N ASP A 274 -38.44 -1.56 -34.36
CA ASP A 274 -37.75 -2.69 -34.98
C ASP A 274 -36.27 -2.70 -34.56
N ASP A 275 -35.52 -3.72 -34.96
CA ASP A 275 -34.14 -3.94 -34.49
C ASP A 275 -33.19 -2.81 -34.93
N GLU A 276 -33.42 -2.22 -36.12
CA GLU A 276 -32.65 -1.09 -36.67
C GLU A 276 -32.75 0.15 -35.75
N LEU A 277 -33.94 0.46 -35.23
CA LEU A 277 -34.12 1.54 -34.24
C LEU A 277 -33.35 1.30 -32.93
N PHE A 278 -33.23 0.04 -32.49
CA PHE A 278 -32.48 -0.30 -31.28
C PHE A 278 -30.96 -0.24 -31.49
N GLU A 279 -30.46 -0.62 -32.67
CA GLU A 279 -29.04 -0.47 -33.05
C GLU A 279 -28.63 1.02 -33.11
N GLU A 280 -29.44 1.88 -33.74
CA GLU A 280 -29.18 3.33 -33.74
C GLU A 280 -29.24 3.94 -32.33
N LEU A 281 -30.16 3.48 -31.48
CA LEU A 281 -30.27 3.94 -30.09
C LEU A 281 -29.05 3.52 -29.26
N GLU A 282 -28.53 2.30 -29.46
CA GLU A 282 -27.28 1.85 -28.84
C GLU A 282 -26.10 2.72 -29.29
N GLU A 283 -25.97 3.02 -30.60
CA GLU A 283 -24.92 3.90 -31.12
C GLU A 283 -24.96 5.29 -30.46
N GLN A 284 -26.14 5.94 -30.42
CA GLN A 284 -26.27 7.28 -29.84
C GLN A 284 -25.98 7.31 -28.34
N LEU A 285 -26.42 6.30 -27.57
CA LEU A 285 -26.09 6.16 -26.15
C LEU A 285 -24.57 5.98 -25.94
N LEU A 286 -23.89 5.23 -26.81
CA LEU A 286 -22.43 5.07 -26.77
C LEU A 286 -21.68 6.37 -27.13
N ILE A 287 -22.14 7.11 -28.15
CA ILE A 287 -21.60 8.43 -28.52
C ILE A 287 -21.70 9.43 -27.35
N ALA A 288 -22.79 9.38 -26.60
CA ALA A 288 -23.02 10.20 -25.40
C ALA A 288 -22.22 9.76 -24.15
N ASP A 289 -21.32 8.77 -24.27
CA ASP A 289 -20.45 8.23 -23.21
C ASP A 289 -21.20 7.46 -22.09
N VAL A 290 -22.42 6.95 -22.35
CA VAL A 290 -23.18 6.10 -21.40
C VAL A 290 -22.48 4.76 -21.10
N GLY A 291 -21.60 4.30 -21.99
CA GLY A 291 -20.71 3.15 -21.78
C GLY A 291 -21.39 1.79 -22.01
N VAL A 292 -20.66 0.86 -22.63
CA VAL A 292 -21.18 -0.39 -23.20
C VAL A 292 -22.05 -1.20 -22.23
N GLU A 293 -21.55 -1.49 -21.02
CA GLU A 293 -22.29 -2.31 -20.04
C GLU A 293 -23.64 -1.70 -19.66
N THR A 294 -23.72 -0.37 -19.53
CA THR A 294 -24.92 0.35 -19.10
C THR A 294 -25.86 0.60 -20.29
N THR A 295 -25.33 0.92 -21.48
CA THR A 295 -26.12 1.00 -22.71
C THR A 295 -26.81 -0.34 -23.00
N SER A 296 -26.07 -1.45 -23.04
CA SER A 296 -26.69 -2.74 -23.37
C SER A 296 -27.67 -3.21 -22.27
N LYS A 297 -27.50 -2.81 -21.00
CA LYS A 297 -28.55 -2.99 -19.97
C LYS A 297 -29.83 -2.21 -20.29
N LEU A 298 -29.70 -0.93 -20.65
CA LEU A 298 -30.83 -0.08 -21.03
C LEU A 298 -31.57 -0.65 -22.26
N ILE A 299 -30.85 -0.98 -23.33
CA ILE A 299 -31.41 -1.58 -24.55
C ILE A 299 -32.16 -2.88 -24.24
N ASN A 300 -31.56 -3.80 -23.48
CA ASN A 300 -32.24 -5.05 -23.10
C ASN A 300 -33.51 -4.81 -22.26
N SER A 301 -33.49 -3.86 -21.30
CA SER A 301 -34.68 -3.49 -20.53
C SER A 301 -35.76 -2.89 -21.44
N LEU A 302 -35.39 -2.04 -22.40
CA LEU A 302 -36.30 -1.39 -23.34
C LEU A 302 -36.95 -2.40 -24.28
N THR A 303 -36.19 -3.32 -24.87
CA THR A 303 -36.71 -4.37 -25.76
C THR A 303 -37.65 -5.32 -25.01
N GLU A 304 -37.31 -5.71 -23.77
CA GLU A 304 -38.20 -6.53 -22.95
C GLU A 304 -39.48 -5.76 -22.55
N HIS A 305 -39.39 -4.50 -22.13
CA HIS A 305 -40.56 -3.72 -21.76
C HIS A 305 -41.44 -3.33 -22.95
N ALA A 306 -40.86 -3.02 -24.12
CA ALA A 306 -41.60 -2.68 -25.34
C ALA A 306 -42.40 -3.88 -25.86
N SER A 307 -41.78 -5.07 -25.90
CA SER A 307 -42.45 -6.31 -26.29
C SER A 307 -43.53 -6.74 -25.29
N ARG A 308 -43.26 -6.66 -23.97
CA ARG A 308 -44.26 -6.93 -22.91
C ARG A 308 -45.45 -5.96 -22.93
N LYS A 309 -45.22 -4.65 -23.11
CA LYS A 309 -46.28 -3.62 -23.17
C LYS A 309 -46.98 -3.57 -24.55
N GLN A 310 -46.51 -4.31 -25.55
CA GLN A 310 -46.94 -4.21 -26.96
C GLN A 310 -46.93 -2.76 -27.47
N LEU A 311 -45.83 -2.03 -27.23
CA LEU A 311 -45.68 -0.67 -27.75
C LEU A 311 -45.69 -0.70 -29.29
N LYS A 312 -46.47 0.21 -29.89
CA LYS A 312 -46.64 0.33 -31.36
C LYS A 312 -46.15 1.67 -31.91
N ASP A 313 -45.59 2.49 -31.03
CA ASP A 313 -45.29 3.89 -31.26
C ASP A 313 -43.98 4.24 -30.55
N ALA A 314 -43.07 4.88 -31.28
CA ALA A 314 -41.76 5.27 -30.80
C ALA A 314 -41.84 6.44 -29.79
N GLU A 315 -42.91 7.25 -29.81
CA GLU A 315 -43.13 8.26 -28.75
C GLU A 315 -43.32 7.60 -27.37
N ALA A 316 -43.92 6.41 -27.31
CA ALA A 316 -44.04 5.63 -26.07
C ALA A 316 -42.74 4.92 -25.67
N LEU A 317 -41.81 4.70 -26.61
CA LEU A 317 -40.47 4.17 -26.33
C LEU A 317 -39.55 5.27 -25.75
N TYR A 318 -39.74 6.52 -26.16
CA TYR A 318 -39.04 7.69 -25.62
C TYR A 318 -39.31 7.92 -24.13
N GLU A 319 -40.58 7.93 -23.70
CA GLU A 319 -40.93 8.04 -22.28
C GLU A 319 -40.48 6.81 -21.47
N LEU A 320 -40.49 5.61 -22.08
CA LEU A 320 -39.93 4.42 -21.44
C LEU A 320 -38.40 4.53 -21.24
N LEU A 321 -37.66 5.05 -22.22
CA LEU A 321 -36.23 5.34 -22.10
C LEU A 321 -35.96 6.36 -20.99
N ARG A 322 -36.78 7.41 -20.88
CA ARG A 322 -36.75 8.37 -19.77
C ARG A 322 -36.97 7.69 -18.42
N GLU A 323 -37.96 6.81 -18.29
CA GLU A 323 -38.19 6.00 -17.08
C GLU A 323 -36.98 5.11 -16.73
N GLU A 324 -36.45 4.31 -17.67
CA GLU A 324 -35.32 3.42 -17.41
C GLU A 324 -34.06 4.20 -17.02
N MET A 325 -33.77 5.32 -17.69
CA MET A 325 -32.64 6.19 -17.36
C MET A 325 -32.80 6.85 -15.98
N GLN A 326 -34.01 7.23 -15.57
CA GLN A 326 -34.24 7.69 -14.18
C GLN A 326 -34.01 6.57 -13.17
N ARG A 327 -34.52 5.36 -13.42
CA ARG A 327 -34.34 4.21 -12.50
C ARG A 327 -32.87 3.84 -12.30
N THR A 328 -32.00 4.08 -13.28
CA THR A 328 -30.53 3.94 -13.14
C THR A 328 -29.92 4.97 -12.17
N LEU A 329 -30.47 6.18 -12.10
CA LEU A 329 -29.94 7.28 -11.27
C LEU A 329 -30.58 7.38 -9.87
N GLU A 330 -31.82 6.94 -9.70
CA GLU A 330 -32.56 7.04 -8.44
C GLU A 330 -31.81 6.43 -7.24
N PRO A 331 -31.16 5.24 -7.32
CA PRO A 331 -30.45 4.64 -6.18
C PRO A 331 -29.24 5.45 -5.69
N VAL A 332 -28.63 6.26 -6.56
CA VAL A 332 -27.48 7.11 -6.22
C VAL A 332 -27.88 8.56 -5.93
N SER A 333 -29.17 8.90 -6.00
CA SER A 333 -29.73 10.24 -5.80
C SER A 333 -29.84 10.65 -4.31
N VAL A 334 -28.79 10.39 -3.52
CA VAL A 334 -28.79 10.56 -2.06
C VAL A 334 -28.01 11.83 -1.65
N PRO A 335 -28.67 12.91 -1.21
CA PRO A 335 -28.02 14.17 -0.87
C PRO A 335 -27.08 14.02 0.33
N LEU A 336 -26.02 14.84 0.36
CA LEU A 336 -25.10 14.89 1.50
C LEU A 336 -25.70 15.74 2.64
N VAL A 337 -25.87 15.14 3.81
CA VAL A 337 -26.29 15.82 5.05
C VAL A 337 -25.08 15.87 6.00
N PRO A 338 -24.34 16.99 6.06
CA PRO A 338 -23.14 17.10 6.88
C PRO A 338 -23.52 17.41 8.34
N GLU A 339 -23.89 16.37 9.09
CA GLU A 339 -24.25 16.43 10.50
C GLU A 339 -23.42 15.42 11.30
N ASN A 340 -22.72 15.88 12.33
CA ASN A 340 -21.96 15.08 13.29
C ASN A 340 -22.23 15.63 14.70
N ALA A 341 -22.48 14.76 15.67
CA ALA A 341 -22.75 15.14 17.05
C ALA A 341 -21.47 15.29 17.91
N GLU A 342 -20.35 14.68 17.49
CA GLU A 342 -19.10 14.59 18.28
C GLU A 342 -17.99 15.54 17.80
N GLY A 343 -18.28 16.39 16.81
CA GLY A 343 -17.33 17.35 16.25
C GLY A 343 -17.70 17.80 14.84
N PRO A 344 -16.74 18.31 14.03
CA PRO A 344 -17.00 18.68 12.65
C PRO A 344 -17.42 17.47 11.82
N TYR A 345 -18.35 17.65 10.89
CA TYR A 345 -18.49 16.75 9.76
C TYR A 345 -17.28 16.93 8.83
N VAL A 346 -16.56 15.85 8.55
CA VAL A 346 -15.27 15.90 7.84
C VAL A 346 -15.45 15.42 6.40
N ILE A 347 -15.23 16.31 5.43
CA ILE A 347 -15.27 16.01 3.99
C ILE A 347 -13.85 16.01 3.44
N LEU A 348 -13.36 14.84 3.01
CA LEU A 348 -12.09 14.69 2.31
C LEU A 348 -12.32 14.70 0.79
N MET A 349 -11.82 15.72 0.10
CA MET A 349 -12.06 15.92 -1.33
C MET A 349 -10.95 15.29 -2.16
N VAL A 350 -11.25 14.18 -2.84
CA VAL A 350 -10.30 13.43 -3.67
C VAL A 350 -10.64 13.54 -5.16
N GLY A 351 -9.77 13.02 -6.02
CA GLY A 351 -9.84 13.20 -7.47
C GLY A 351 -8.60 13.87 -8.05
N VAL A 352 -8.48 13.89 -9.37
CA VAL A 352 -7.23 14.27 -10.05
C VAL A 352 -7.07 15.79 -10.19
N ASN A 353 -6.04 16.25 -10.89
CA ASN A 353 -5.85 17.67 -11.19
C ASN A 353 -6.79 18.10 -12.34
N GLY A 354 -7.27 19.35 -12.31
CA GLY A 354 -8.12 19.91 -13.37
C GLY A 354 -9.62 19.60 -13.29
N VAL A 355 -10.03 18.59 -12.52
CA VAL A 355 -11.46 18.21 -12.31
C VAL A 355 -12.23 19.11 -11.34
N GLY A 356 -11.72 20.31 -11.05
CA GLY A 356 -12.44 21.32 -10.27
C GLY A 356 -12.47 21.16 -8.75
N LYS A 357 -11.72 20.22 -8.11
CA LYS A 357 -11.72 20.00 -6.65
C LYS A 357 -11.77 21.29 -5.80
N THR A 358 -10.75 22.12 -5.90
CA THR A 358 -10.60 23.37 -5.13
C THR A 358 -11.75 24.37 -5.41
N THR A 359 -12.30 24.36 -6.63
CA THR A 359 -13.49 25.16 -6.99
C THR A 359 -14.75 24.60 -6.31
N THR A 360 -14.95 23.28 -6.34
CA THR A 360 -16.05 22.60 -5.64
C THR A 360 -15.99 22.85 -4.14
N ILE A 361 -14.80 22.86 -3.53
CA ILE A 361 -14.59 23.25 -2.13
C ILE A 361 -15.08 24.67 -1.86
N GLY A 362 -14.66 25.64 -2.69
CA GLY A 362 -15.11 27.04 -2.56
C GLY A 362 -16.63 27.20 -2.63
N LYS A 363 -17.30 26.44 -3.52
CA LYS A 363 -18.76 26.43 -3.66
C LYS A 363 -19.45 25.75 -2.46
N LEU A 364 -19.03 24.55 -2.07
CA LEU A 364 -19.56 23.82 -0.89
C LEU A 364 -19.41 24.64 0.39
N ALA A 365 -18.24 25.24 0.60
CA ALA A 365 -17.96 26.08 1.76
C ALA A 365 -18.92 27.28 1.84
N LYS A 366 -19.27 27.87 0.69
CA LYS A 366 -20.27 28.94 0.65
C LYS A 366 -21.69 28.43 0.87
N GLN A 367 -22.03 27.27 0.33
CA GLN A 367 -23.35 26.64 0.46
C GLN A 367 -23.65 26.25 1.92
N TYR A 368 -22.67 25.73 2.66
CA TYR A 368 -22.84 25.44 4.09
C TYR A 368 -22.85 26.73 4.94
N GLN A 369 -22.04 27.74 4.58
CA GLN A 369 -22.11 29.06 5.22
C GLN A 369 -23.48 29.73 5.03
N SER A 370 -24.13 29.59 3.86
CA SER A 370 -25.48 30.14 3.62
C SER A 370 -26.59 29.32 4.28
N GLN A 371 -26.34 28.05 4.62
CA GLN A 371 -27.18 27.26 5.54
C GLN A 371 -26.97 27.64 7.02
N GLY A 372 -26.07 28.57 7.33
CA GLY A 372 -25.74 28.98 8.70
C GLY A 372 -24.73 28.08 9.42
N LYS A 373 -24.18 27.06 8.77
CA LYS A 373 -23.11 26.22 9.34
C LYS A 373 -21.78 26.98 9.34
N SER A 374 -21.01 26.82 10.40
CA SER A 374 -19.61 27.24 10.45
C SER A 374 -18.73 26.26 9.67
N VAL A 375 -17.74 26.80 8.94
CA VAL A 375 -16.90 26.01 8.01
C VAL A 375 -15.43 26.30 8.27
N MET A 376 -14.58 25.29 8.09
CA MET A 376 -13.12 25.43 8.02
C MET A 376 -12.58 24.68 6.79
N LEU A 377 -11.49 25.19 6.21
CA LEU A 377 -10.81 24.57 5.07
C LEU A 377 -9.41 24.08 5.45
N ALA A 378 -8.99 22.94 4.89
CA ALA A 378 -7.62 22.43 5.03
C ALA A 378 -6.91 22.34 3.66
N ALA A 379 -5.74 22.97 3.55
CA ALA A 379 -4.97 23.05 2.31
C ALA A 379 -4.01 21.86 2.14
N GLY A 380 -4.56 20.67 1.87
CA GLY A 380 -3.79 19.42 1.73
C GLY A 380 -3.15 19.17 0.36
N ASP A 381 -3.31 20.03 -0.65
CA ASP A 381 -2.50 19.99 -1.89
C ASP A 381 -1.18 20.76 -1.70
N THR A 382 -0.37 20.34 -0.72
CA THR A 382 0.86 21.02 -0.30
C THR A 382 1.93 21.05 -1.41
N PHE A 383 1.85 20.14 -2.38
CA PHE A 383 2.70 20.06 -3.56
C PHE A 383 2.39 21.13 -4.64
N ARG A 384 1.33 21.93 -4.46
CA ARG A 384 0.94 23.01 -5.38
C ARG A 384 0.73 24.30 -4.58
N ALA A 385 1.78 25.12 -4.48
CA ALA A 385 1.73 26.43 -3.82
C ALA A 385 0.51 27.27 -4.28
N ALA A 386 0.26 27.32 -5.58
CA ALA A 386 -0.88 28.02 -6.16
C ALA A 386 -2.25 27.43 -5.77
N ALA A 387 -2.35 26.15 -5.39
CA ALA A 387 -3.59 25.55 -4.87
C ALA A 387 -3.83 25.94 -3.41
N VAL A 388 -2.76 25.96 -2.59
CA VAL A 388 -2.79 26.48 -1.21
C VAL A 388 -3.20 27.96 -1.22
N GLU A 389 -2.58 28.77 -2.07
CA GLU A 389 -2.90 30.18 -2.27
C GLU A 389 -4.34 30.38 -2.77
N GLN A 390 -4.77 29.63 -3.79
CA GLN A 390 -6.15 29.67 -4.29
C GLN A 390 -7.17 29.37 -3.18
N LEU A 391 -6.93 28.35 -2.35
CA LEU A 391 -7.81 28.00 -1.24
C LEU A 391 -7.80 29.07 -0.13
N GLN A 392 -6.64 29.66 0.16
CA GLN A 392 -6.51 30.79 1.09
C GLN A 392 -7.27 32.03 0.61
N VAL A 393 -7.16 32.39 -0.66
CA VAL A 393 -7.94 33.49 -1.28
C VAL A 393 -9.44 33.20 -1.24
N TRP A 394 -9.87 31.95 -1.50
CA TRP A 394 -11.26 31.54 -1.36
C TRP A 394 -11.78 31.68 0.07
N GLY A 395 -10.98 31.29 1.06
CA GLY A 395 -11.29 31.46 2.48
C GLY A 395 -11.40 32.94 2.87
N GLN A 396 -10.37 33.73 2.55
CA GLN A 396 -10.32 35.17 2.84
C GLN A 396 -11.51 35.92 2.21
N ARG A 397 -11.84 35.64 0.94
CA ARG A 397 -12.98 36.25 0.23
C ARG A 397 -14.34 35.96 0.87
N ASN A 398 -14.45 34.88 1.65
CA ASN A 398 -15.70 34.44 2.28
C ASN A 398 -15.68 34.52 3.82
N ASN A 399 -14.61 35.04 4.43
CA ASN A 399 -14.35 35.00 5.88
C ASN A 399 -14.40 33.58 6.48
N ILE A 400 -13.85 32.59 5.76
CA ILE A 400 -13.76 31.18 6.19
C ILE A 400 -12.30 30.88 6.59
N PRO A 401 -12.03 30.36 7.80
CA PRO A 401 -10.68 30.02 8.23
C PRO A 401 -10.09 28.88 7.40
N VAL A 402 -8.82 29.05 6.99
CA VAL A 402 -8.04 28.06 6.23
C VAL A 402 -6.81 27.66 7.04
N VAL A 403 -6.62 26.36 7.23
CA VAL A 403 -5.42 25.77 7.83
C VAL A 403 -4.49 25.32 6.70
N ALA A 404 -3.26 25.83 6.72
CA ALA A 404 -2.23 25.56 5.73
C ALA A 404 -0.84 25.58 6.40
N GLN A 405 0.10 24.84 5.82
CA GLN A 405 1.53 24.90 6.18
C GLN A 405 2.34 25.37 4.95
N HIS A 406 3.67 25.24 4.99
CA HIS A 406 4.55 25.60 3.88
C HIS A 406 4.42 24.64 2.69
N THR A 407 4.77 25.11 1.48
CA THR A 407 4.81 24.27 0.26
C THR A 407 5.71 23.05 0.47
N GLY A 408 5.22 21.86 0.14
CA GLY A 408 5.92 20.59 0.35
C GLY A 408 5.80 20.01 1.78
N ALA A 409 5.02 20.63 2.67
CA ALA A 409 4.68 20.03 3.96
C ALA A 409 3.89 18.72 3.80
N ASP A 410 3.87 17.89 4.84
CA ASP A 410 3.12 16.62 4.83
C ASP A 410 1.60 16.86 4.87
N SER A 411 0.91 16.52 3.78
CA SER A 411 -0.54 16.63 3.59
C SER A 411 -1.34 16.04 4.77
N ALA A 412 -0.90 14.89 5.30
CA ALA A 412 -1.56 14.23 6.43
C ALA A 412 -1.40 15.02 7.75
N SER A 413 -0.29 15.74 7.92
CA SER A 413 -0.05 16.59 9.08
C SER A 413 -0.86 17.90 9.01
N VAL A 414 -1.01 18.50 7.82
CA VAL A 414 -1.88 19.68 7.63
C VAL A 414 -3.34 19.35 7.98
N LEU A 415 -3.83 18.19 7.55
CA LEU A 415 -5.20 17.75 7.82
C LEU A 415 -5.43 17.32 9.28
N PHE A 416 -4.40 16.83 9.97
CA PHE A 416 -4.42 16.57 11.41
C PHE A 416 -4.56 17.87 12.22
N ASP A 417 -3.74 18.88 11.91
CA ASP A 417 -3.81 20.22 12.53
C ASP A 417 -5.17 20.88 12.26
N ALA A 418 -5.71 20.72 11.05
CA ALA A 418 -7.01 21.25 10.68
C ALA A 418 -8.16 20.59 11.46
N LEU A 419 -8.13 19.27 11.65
CA LEU A 419 -9.13 18.53 12.43
C LEU A 419 -9.08 18.91 13.92
N GLN A 420 -7.89 19.06 14.50
CA GLN A 420 -7.75 19.59 15.86
C GLN A 420 -8.23 21.04 15.98
N SER A 421 -7.87 21.90 15.03
CA SER A 421 -8.33 23.30 14.97
C SER A 421 -9.86 23.41 14.85
N ALA A 422 -10.49 22.53 14.07
CA ALA A 422 -11.94 22.48 13.90
C ALA A 422 -12.64 21.99 15.17
N LYS A 423 -12.19 20.89 15.78
CA LYS A 423 -12.72 20.39 17.07
C LYS A 423 -12.57 21.42 18.19
N ALA A 424 -11.39 22.04 18.33
CA ALA A 424 -11.11 23.04 19.37
C ALA A 424 -11.91 24.35 19.22
N LYS A 425 -12.47 24.63 18.04
CA LYS A 425 -13.29 25.82 17.76
C LYS A 425 -14.80 25.53 17.63
N GLY A 426 -15.21 24.26 17.77
CA GLY A 426 -16.61 23.86 17.61
C GLY A 426 -17.16 24.12 16.19
N VAL A 427 -16.37 23.84 15.16
CA VAL A 427 -16.76 24.05 13.75
C VAL A 427 -17.66 22.91 13.27
N ASP A 428 -18.73 23.24 12.55
CA ASP A 428 -19.73 22.27 12.06
C ASP A 428 -19.21 21.44 10.88
N VAL A 429 -18.47 22.04 9.94
CA VAL A 429 -17.95 21.35 8.74
C VAL A 429 -16.47 21.66 8.49
N LEU A 430 -15.66 20.61 8.32
CA LEU A 430 -14.29 20.70 7.84
C LEU A 430 -14.18 20.13 6.43
N ILE A 431 -13.70 20.92 5.47
CA ILE A 431 -13.48 20.48 4.08
C ILE A 431 -11.98 20.48 3.76
N CYS A 432 -11.46 19.34 3.36
CA CYS A 432 -10.03 19.13 3.11
C CYS A 432 -9.74 18.95 1.61
N ASP A 433 -8.90 19.80 1.02
CA ASP A 433 -8.37 19.58 -0.34
C ASP A 433 -7.19 18.58 -0.30
N THR A 434 -6.89 17.93 -1.43
CA THR A 434 -5.76 16.98 -1.55
C THR A 434 -5.04 17.13 -2.89
N ALA A 435 -3.79 16.65 -2.93
CA ALA A 435 -3.10 16.41 -4.19
C ALA A 435 -3.93 15.55 -5.17
N GLY A 436 -3.71 15.72 -6.48
CA GLY A 436 -4.42 15.02 -7.56
C GLY A 436 -3.53 14.56 -8.72
N ARG A 437 -2.23 14.34 -8.47
CA ARG A 437 -1.23 13.98 -9.49
C ARG A 437 -1.32 12.51 -9.91
N LEU A 438 -2.36 12.14 -10.68
CA LEU A 438 -2.64 10.75 -11.10
C LEU A 438 -1.47 10.06 -11.81
N GLN A 439 -0.57 10.80 -12.47
CA GLN A 439 0.56 10.21 -13.19
C GLN A 439 1.49 9.36 -12.30
N ASN A 440 1.49 9.56 -10.98
CA ASN A 440 2.16 8.67 -10.01
C ASN A 440 1.11 8.01 -9.11
N LYS A 441 0.29 7.13 -9.71
CA LYS A 441 -0.87 6.48 -9.07
C LYS A 441 -0.53 5.90 -7.70
N SER A 442 0.54 5.11 -7.61
CA SER A 442 0.95 4.40 -6.39
C SER A 442 1.25 5.36 -5.24
N HIS A 443 2.04 6.42 -5.49
CA HIS A 443 2.36 7.40 -4.46
C HIS A 443 1.13 8.20 -4.01
N LEU A 444 0.28 8.63 -4.95
CA LEU A 444 -0.94 9.36 -4.63
C LEU A 444 -1.88 8.54 -3.73
N MET A 445 -2.06 7.25 -4.03
CA MET A 445 -2.97 6.40 -3.25
C MET A 445 -2.42 6.05 -1.87
N GLU A 446 -1.11 5.85 -1.71
CA GLU A 446 -0.52 5.67 -0.36
C GLU A 446 -0.51 6.98 0.46
N GLU A 447 -0.37 8.15 -0.18
CA GLU A 447 -0.54 9.45 0.49
C GLU A 447 -1.97 9.64 1.01
N LEU A 448 -2.99 9.32 0.20
CA LEU A 448 -4.39 9.43 0.61
C LEU A 448 -4.77 8.39 1.69
N LYS A 449 -4.26 7.15 1.61
CA LYS A 449 -4.37 6.17 2.70
C LYS A 449 -3.71 6.64 3.99
N LYS A 450 -2.54 7.31 3.90
CA LYS A 450 -1.86 7.92 5.05
C LYS A 450 -2.71 9.03 5.66
N VAL A 451 -3.30 9.92 4.84
CA VAL A 451 -4.23 10.97 5.28
C VAL A 451 -5.38 10.37 6.09
N VAL A 452 -6.14 9.42 5.52
CA VAL A 452 -7.26 8.75 6.21
C VAL A 452 -6.81 8.10 7.52
N ARG A 453 -5.69 7.36 7.51
CA ARG A 453 -5.12 6.71 8.70
C ARG A 453 -4.67 7.69 9.79
N VAL A 454 -4.30 8.93 9.43
CA VAL A 454 -3.92 9.98 10.39
C VAL A 454 -5.15 10.69 10.95
N MET A 455 -6.18 10.96 10.13
CA MET A 455 -7.44 11.53 10.62
C MET A 455 -8.12 10.59 11.63
N LYS A 456 -8.11 9.28 11.37
CA LYS A 456 -8.64 8.25 12.29
C LYS A 456 -7.97 8.15 13.66
N LYS A 457 -6.89 8.89 13.92
CA LYS A 457 -6.28 9.02 15.27
C LYS A 457 -6.97 10.07 16.16
N LEU A 458 -7.76 10.97 15.58
CA LEU A 458 -8.49 12.03 16.29
C LEU A 458 -10.01 11.79 16.32
N ASP A 459 -10.49 10.90 15.44
CA ASP A 459 -11.90 10.69 15.13
C ASP A 459 -12.04 9.41 14.28
N GLU A 460 -12.48 8.28 14.86
CA GLU A 460 -12.51 6.99 14.15
C GLU A 460 -13.48 6.97 12.94
N SER A 461 -14.50 7.82 13.01
CA SER A 461 -15.47 8.13 11.96
C SER A 461 -14.95 9.07 10.86
N ALA A 462 -13.81 9.75 11.05
CA ALA A 462 -13.27 10.66 10.03
C ALA A 462 -12.42 9.95 8.96
N PRO A 463 -12.47 10.40 7.68
CA PRO A 463 -13.41 11.37 7.14
C PRO A 463 -14.83 10.78 7.06
N HIS A 464 -15.81 11.63 7.35
CA HIS A 464 -17.24 11.27 7.34
C HIS A 464 -17.80 11.18 5.91
N GLU A 465 -17.20 11.95 4.99
CA GLU A 465 -17.40 11.79 3.56
C GLU A 465 -16.05 11.79 2.84
N VAL A 466 -15.79 10.79 2.01
CA VAL A 466 -14.74 10.81 0.99
C VAL A 466 -15.40 11.19 -0.33
N MET A 467 -15.28 12.45 -0.70
CA MET A 467 -15.93 13.04 -1.87
C MET A 467 -15.00 12.98 -3.07
N LEU A 468 -15.27 12.10 -4.02
CA LEU A 468 -14.53 12.06 -5.28
C LEU A 468 -15.09 13.10 -6.26
N THR A 469 -14.25 14.02 -6.70
CA THR A 469 -14.61 14.96 -7.78
C THR A 469 -14.19 14.39 -9.14
N LEU A 470 -15.14 14.33 -10.08
CA LEU A 470 -14.95 13.86 -11.46
C LEU A 470 -15.30 14.96 -12.46
N ASP A 471 -14.87 14.77 -13.71
CA ASP A 471 -15.05 15.71 -14.82
C ASP A 471 -15.83 15.02 -15.95
N ALA A 472 -17.03 15.50 -16.23
CA ALA A 472 -17.95 14.93 -17.21
C ALA A 472 -17.41 14.98 -18.65
N SER A 473 -16.45 15.86 -18.95
CA SER A 473 -15.82 15.91 -20.27
C SER A 473 -14.90 14.72 -20.56
N THR A 474 -14.47 13.99 -19.51
CA THR A 474 -13.45 12.95 -19.62
C THR A 474 -13.99 11.55 -19.96
N GLY A 475 -15.32 11.37 -20.03
CA GLY A 475 -15.96 10.11 -20.44
C GLY A 475 -15.48 8.91 -19.64
N GLN A 476 -15.17 7.81 -20.32
CA GLN A 476 -14.66 6.56 -19.72
C GLN A 476 -13.45 6.74 -18.74
N ASN A 477 -12.67 7.82 -18.84
CA ASN A 477 -11.60 8.10 -17.88
C ASN A 477 -12.12 8.45 -16.48
N ALA A 478 -13.33 8.97 -16.33
CA ALA A 478 -13.96 9.20 -15.03
C ALA A 478 -14.29 7.88 -14.33
N ILE A 479 -14.71 6.86 -15.09
CA ILE A 479 -15.02 5.51 -14.59
C ILE A 479 -13.74 4.82 -14.08
N SER A 480 -12.64 4.90 -14.83
CA SER A 480 -11.37 4.31 -14.41
C SER A 480 -10.75 5.02 -13.20
N GLN A 481 -10.98 6.33 -13.05
CA GLN A 481 -10.65 7.08 -11.84
C GLN A 481 -11.52 6.66 -10.65
N ALA A 482 -12.85 6.59 -10.82
CA ALA A 482 -13.77 6.17 -9.76
C ALA A 482 -13.38 4.83 -9.14
N LYS A 483 -13.11 3.83 -9.98
CA LYS A 483 -12.60 2.53 -9.53
C LYS A 483 -11.30 2.66 -8.70
N LEU A 484 -10.32 3.42 -9.19
CA LEU A 484 -9.01 3.53 -8.55
C LEU A 484 -9.06 4.27 -7.20
N PHE A 485 -9.88 5.31 -7.06
CA PHE A 485 -10.05 6.02 -5.79
C PHE A 485 -10.88 5.17 -4.80
N GLU A 486 -11.90 4.44 -5.26
CA GLU A 486 -12.66 3.49 -4.45
C GLU A 486 -11.75 2.42 -3.84
N GLU A 487 -11.00 1.69 -4.69
CA GLU A 487 -10.04 0.66 -4.28
C GLU A 487 -8.92 1.18 -3.35
N ALA A 488 -8.66 2.49 -3.34
CA ALA A 488 -7.60 3.11 -2.55
C ALA A 488 -8.05 3.60 -1.17
N VAL A 489 -9.23 4.23 -1.06
CA VAL A 489 -9.67 4.94 0.16
C VAL A 489 -11.13 4.73 0.56
N GLY A 490 -11.98 4.12 -0.27
CA GLY A 490 -13.43 4.03 -0.06
C GLY A 490 -14.12 5.38 -0.24
N VAL A 491 -14.71 5.60 -1.41
CA VAL A 491 -15.41 6.84 -1.81
C VAL A 491 -16.87 6.74 -1.40
N THR A 492 -17.32 7.64 -0.53
CA THR A 492 -18.69 7.63 0.00
C THR A 492 -19.64 8.56 -0.76
N GLY A 493 -19.11 9.43 -1.62
CA GLY A 493 -19.90 10.33 -2.46
C GLY A 493 -19.12 10.85 -3.67
N ILE A 494 -19.86 11.18 -4.73
CA ILE A 494 -19.30 11.69 -6.00
C ILE A 494 -19.83 13.10 -6.28
N SER A 495 -18.94 13.99 -6.71
CA SER A 495 -19.26 15.29 -7.31
C SER A 495 -18.84 15.29 -8.78
N ILE A 496 -19.78 15.36 -9.73
CA ILE A 496 -19.47 15.43 -11.16
C ILE A 496 -19.46 16.90 -11.60
N THR A 497 -18.45 17.33 -12.34
CA THR A 497 -18.26 18.74 -12.74
C THR A 497 -18.17 18.92 -14.26
N LYS A 498 -18.34 20.16 -14.73
CA LYS A 498 -18.23 20.59 -16.13
C LYS A 498 -19.26 19.95 -17.07
N LEU A 499 -20.46 19.63 -16.57
CA LEU A 499 -21.54 19.10 -17.43
C LEU A 499 -21.95 20.13 -18.51
N ASP A 500 -21.83 21.41 -18.18
CA ASP A 500 -22.05 22.57 -19.05
C ASP A 500 -21.08 22.66 -20.24
N GLY A 501 -19.86 22.12 -20.10
CA GLY A 501 -18.87 22.14 -21.16
C GLY A 501 -19.07 21.06 -22.23
N THR A 502 -19.83 19.99 -21.95
CA THR A 502 -19.70 18.70 -22.64
C THR A 502 -21.01 18.16 -23.22
N ALA A 503 -20.90 17.41 -24.32
CA ALA A 503 -21.95 16.55 -24.88
C ALA A 503 -21.86 15.09 -24.38
N LYS A 504 -20.84 14.78 -23.58
CA LYS A 504 -20.51 13.44 -23.04
C LYS A 504 -21.05 13.19 -21.63
N GLY A 505 -22.09 13.93 -21.22
CA GLY A 505 -22.65 13.83 -19.86
C GLY A 505 -23.26 12.47 -19.52
N GLY A 506 -23.45 11.57 -20.50
CA GLY A 506 -23.94 10.20 -20.28
C GLY A 506 -23.07 9.34 -19.36
N VAL A 507 -21.80 9.73 -19.14
CA VAL A 507 -20.91 9.09 -18.16
C VAL A 507 -21.50 9.01 -16.74
N ILE A 508 -22.46 9.87 -16.39
CA ILE A 508 -23.18 9.83 -15.12
C ILE A 508 -23.92 8.49 -14.90
N PHE A 509 -24.52 7.93 -15.96
CA PHE A 509 -25.25 6.66 -15.90
C PHE A 509 -24.29 5.49 -15.70
N ALA A 510 -23.16 5.51 -16.41
CA ALA A 510 -22.09 4.51 -16.28
C ALA A 510 -21.51 4.46 -14.85
N ILE A 511 -21.34 5.64 -14.22
CA ILE A 511 -20.85 5.75 -12.85
C ILE A 511 -21.90 5.24 -11.85
N ALA A 512 -23.17 5.62 -12.02
CA ALA A 512 -24.27 5.17 -11.16
C ALA A 512 -24.43 3.64 -11.18
N ASP A 513 -24.56 3.07 -12.38
CA ASP A 513 -24.79 1.65 -12.64
C ASP A 513 -23.60 0.74 -12.23
N LYS A 514 -22.36 1.22 -12.37
CA LYS A 514 -21.16 0.41 -12.10
C LYS A 514 -20.71 0.43 -10.65
N PHE A 515 -20.94 1.54 -9.92
CA PHE A 515 -20.41 1.72 -8.56
C PHE A 515 -21.48 1.79 -7.47
N GLY A 516 -22.69 2.27 -7.77
CA GLY A 516 -23.74 2.47 -6.76
C GLY A 516 -23.40 3.52 -5.67
N ILE A 517 -22.29 4.25 -5.83
CA ILE A 517 -21.86 5.30 -4.89
C ILE A 517 -22.77 6.54 -5.08
N PRO A 518 -23.30 7.14 -3.99
CA PRO A 518 -24.12 8.33 -4.06
C PRO A 518 -23.50 9.47 -4.88
N ILE A 519 -24.22 9.94 -5.89
CA ILE A 519 -23.90 11.20 -6.58
C ILE A 519 -24.50 12.30 -5.72
N ARG A 520 -23.63 13.11 -5.12
CA ARG A 520 -24.01 14.14 -4.14
C ARG A 520 -24.26 15.47 -4.82
N TYR A 521 -23.42 15.81 -5.79
CA TYR A 521 -23.41 17.11 -6.45
C TYR A 521 -23.14 17.02 -7.96
N ILE A 522 -23.74 17.95 -8.70
CA ILE A 522 -23.42 18.24 -10.10
C ILE A 522 -22.99 19.70 -10.28
N GLY A 523 -21.92 19.92 -11.04
CA GLY A 523 -21.37 21.23 -11.39
C GLY A 523 -21.70 21.58 -12.84
N VAL A 524 -22.51 22.62 -13.01
CA VAL A 524 -23.18 23.02 -14.27
C VAL A 524 -22.85 24.47 -14.65
N GLY A 525 -21.60 24.87 -14.43
CA GLY A 525 -21.08 26.23 -14.66
C GLY A 525 -20.01 26.66 -13.64
N GLU A 526 -19.43 27.84 -13.86
CA GLU A 526 -18.36 28.38 -13.01
C GLU A 526 -18.87 29.16 -11.79
N GLN A 527 -20.08 29.72 -11.82
CA GLN A 527 -20.57 30.61 -10.76
C GLN A 527 -20.83 29.86 -9.45
N ILE A 528 -20.87 30.60 -8.34
CA ILE A 528 -20.93 29.99 -7.00
C ILE A 528 -22.21 29.16 -6.77
N ASP A 529 -23.31 29.56 -7.42
CA ASP A 529 -24.61 28.85 -7.43
C ASP A 529 -24.66 27.63 -8.36
N ASP A 530 -23.65 27.44 -9.23
CA ASP A 530 -23.68 26.42 -10.28
C ASP A 530 -23.17 25.04 -9.80
N LEU A 531 -22.92 24.89 -8.50
CA LEU A 531 -22.84 23.57 -7.85
C LEU A 531 -24.20 23.27 -7.21
N ARG A 532 -24.81 22.15 -7.58
CA ARG A 532 -26.13 21.74 -7.12
C ARG A 532 -26.06 20.40 -6.43
N VAL A 533 -26.89 20.22 -5.41
CA VAL A 533 -27.23 18.89 -4.90
C VAL A 533 -27.84 18.10 -6.06
N PHE A 534 -27.39 16.87 -6.26
CA PHE A 534 -27.91 16.01 -7.33
C PHE A 534 -29.30 15.48 -6.99
N ASN A 535 -30.16 15.38 -7.99
CA ASN A 535 -31.49 14.80 -7.93
C ASN A 535 -31.77 14.10 -9.27
N ALA A 536 -32.10 12.81 -9.25
CA ALA A 536 -32.32 12.03 -10.47
C ALA A 536 -33.47 12.56 -11.33
N HIS A 537 -34.60 12.90 -10.71
CA HIS A 537 -35.78 13.43 -11.41
C HIS A 537 -35.49 14.78 -12.08
N ASP A 538 -34.99 15.78 -11.35
CA ASP A 538 -34.65 17.11 -11.89
C ASP A 538 -33.58 17.02 -13.01
N PHE A 539 -32.63 16.09 -12.89
CA PHE A 539 -31.60 15.86 -13.89
C PHE A 539 -32.18 15.26 -15.18
N ILE A 540 -33.00 14.22 -15.08
CA ILE A 540 -33.68 13.59 -16.21
C ILE A 540 -34.67 14.56 -16.87
N ASP A 541 -35.46 15.29 -16.09
CA ASP A 541 -36.38 16.30 -16.61
C ASP A 541 -35.64 17.40 -17.35
N ALA A 542 -34.52 17.91 -16.82
CA ALA A 542 -33.72 18.90 -17.53
C ALA A 542 -33.13 18.33 -18.83
N LEU A 543 -32.61 17.09 -18.79
CA LEU A 543 -32.00 16.40 -19.93
C LEU A 543 -33.00 16.09 -21.07
N PHE A 544 -34.24 15.75 -20.72
CA PHE A 544 -35.32 15.42 -21.68
C PHE A 544 -36.23 16.64 -21.98
N SER A 545 -36.04 17.80 -21.33
CA SER A 545 -36.91 18.97 -21.52
C SER A 545 -36.78 19.59 -22.92
N GLN A 546 -37.84 19.50 -23.72
CA GLN A 546 -37.96 20.18 -25.01
C GLN A 546 -37.64 21.68 -24.88
N GLU A 547 -36.91 22.25 -25.85
CA GLU A 547 -37.05 23.68 -26.10
C GLU A 547 -38.43 23.94 -26.68
N LYS A 548 -39.29 24.60 -25.90
CA LYS A 548 -40.24 25.52 -26.49
C LYS A 548 -39.45 26.69 -27.04
N THR A 549 -39.18 26.64 -28.34
CA THR A 549 -38.93 27.85 -29.12
C THR A 549 -40.22 28.65 -29.15
N ASP A 550 -40.43 29.46 -28.11
CA ASP A 550 -41.49 30.48 -28.04
C ASP A 550 -41.20 31.57 -29.09
N ASN A 551 -41.42 31.22 -30.36
CA ASN A 551 -41.28 32.09 -31.52
C ASN A 551 -42.56 32.93 -31.64
N PRO A 552 -42.50 34.26 -31.49
CA PRO A 552 -43.68 35.13 -31.39
C PRO A 552 -44.42 35.36 -32.71
#